data_AF-A0A0F9CAG9-F1
#
_entry.id   AF-A0A0F9CAG9-F1
#
_cell.length_a   1.000
_cell.length_b   1.000
_cell.length_c   1.000
_cell.angle_alpha   90.00
_cell.angle_beta   90.00
_cell.angle_gamma   90.00
#
_symmetry.space_group_name_H-M   'P 1'
#
loop_
_entity.id
_entity.type
_entity.pdbx_description
1 polymer ?
#
loop_
_entity_poly.entity_id
_entity_poly.type
_entity_poly.pdbx_seq_one_letter_code
_entity_poly.pdbx_strand_id
1 'polypeptide(L)'
;MWDNFFFIGLPYITITLFFGGIIYRGFSGMMSGHRGKWDMSVRGDYLWTTRSTGFFGRASIGPASLCLHWGLIILFFAHLAGFIGGAYNLPAWVDFFRWAGLGAGILFLYGIVWALRGGSSSRR
;
A
#
# COMPACT_ATOMS: atom_id res chain seq x y z
N MET A 1 -7.39 20.93 20.73
CA MET A 1 -8.19 20.96 19.48
C MET A 1 -7.59 20.03 18.43
N TRP A 2 -6.30 20.18 18.11
CA TRP A 2 -5.58 19.34 17.15
C TRP A 2 -5.54 17.84 17.50
N ASP A 3 -5.33 17.47 18.76
CA ASP A 3 -5.28 16.05 19.15
C ASP A 3 -6.59 15.32 18.87
N ASN A 4 -7.72 15.93 19.25
CA ASN A 4 -9.04 15.38 18.96
C ASN A 4 -9.29 15.27 17.45
N PHE A 5 -8.82 16.23 16.66
CA PHE A 5 -8.94 16.14 15.21
C PHE A 5 -8.11 14.98 14.65
N PHE A 6 -6.83 14.86 15.00
CA PHE A 6 -5.93 13.86 14.41
C PHE A 6 -6.15 12.43 14.93
N PHE A 7 -6.49 12.25 16.20
CA PHE A 7 -6.60 10.92 16.82
C PHE A 7 -8.04 10.43 16.97
N ILE A 8 -9.03 11.32 16.90
CA ILE A 8 -10.45 10.94 16.97
C ILE A 8 -11.14 11.19 15.63
N GLY A 9 -11.05 12.40 15.06
CA GLY A 9 -11.78 12.75 13.83
C GLY A 9 -11.21 12.09 12.56
N LEU A 10 -9.92 12.29 12.30
CA LEU A 10 -9.24 11.87 11.08
C LEU A 10 -9.30 10.36 10.81
N PRO A 11 -9.16 9.46 11.81
CA PRO A 11 -9.27 8.02 11.58
C PRO A 11 -10.63 7.60 11.01
N TYR A 12 -11.74 8.19 11.47
CA TYR A 12 -13.06 7.86 10.93
C TYR A 12 -13.25 8.41 9.51
N ILE A 13 -12.73 9.61 9.23
CA ILE A 13 -12.76 10.19 7.89
C ILE A 13 -11.95 9.31 6.92
N THR A 14 -10.75 8.88 7.29
CA THR A 14 -9.90 8.04 6.44
C THR A 14 -10.50 6.67 6.21
N ILE A 15 -11.08 6.03 7.22
CA ILE A 15 -11.81 4.75 7.07
C ILE A 15 -12.97 4.91 6.08
N THR A 16 -13.77 5.96 6.25
CA THR A 16 -14.92 6.25 5.37
C THR A 16 -14.47 6.45 3.93
N LEU A 17 -13.42 7.23 3.70
CA LEU A 17 -12.88 7.48 2.36
C LEU A 17 -12.20 6.24 1.76
N PHE A 18 -11.51 5.43 2.56
CA PHE A 18 -10.83 4.23 2.10
C PHE A 18 -11.84 3.19 1.61
N PHE A 19 -12.78 2.78 2.46
CA PHE A 19 -13.79 1.80 2.08
C PHE A 19 -14.82 2.38 1.11
N GLY A 20 -15.31 3.59 1.37
CA GLY A 20 -16.25 4.28 0.49
C GLY A 20 -15.68 4.51 -0.90
N GLY A 21 -14.40 4.88 -1.01
CA GLY A 21 -13.70 5.04 -2.28
C GLY A 21 -13.50 3.72 -3.02
N ILE A 22 -13.14 2.64 -2.32
CA ILE A 22 -13.02 1.30 -2.92
C ILE A 22 -14.37 0.81 -3.45
N ILE A 23 -15.44 0.94 -2.66
CA ILE A 23 -16.81 0.56 -3.06
C ILE A 23 -17.26 1.42 -4.23
N TYR A 24 -17.15 2.74 -4.09
CA TYR A 24 -17.54 3.68 -5.15
C TYR A 24 -16.79 3.39 -6.46
N ARG A 25 -15.48 3.16 -6.40
CA ARG A 25 -14.69 2.85 -7.60
C ARG A 25 -14.99 1.46 -8.15
N GLY A 26 -15.09 0.45 -7.29
CA GLY A 26 -15.32 -0.93 -7.68
C GLY A 26 -16.67 -1.14 -8.35
N PHE A 27 -17.68 -0.33 -8.00
CA PHE A 27 -19.03 -0.50 -8.55
C PHE A 27 -19.51 0.63 -9.46
N SER A 28 -18.98 1.86 -9.37
CA SER A 28 -19.38 2.91 -10.29
C SER A 28 -18.70 2.73 -11.65
N GLY A 29 -19.47 2.37 -12.68
CA GLY A 29 -19.02 2.39 -14.07
C GLY A 29 -18.65 3.79 -14.60
N MET A 30 -18.57 4.81 -13.74
CA MET A 30 -18.24 6.20 -14.10
C MET A 30 -16.81 6.37 -14.63
N MET A 31 -15.88 5.51 -14.21
CA MET A 31 -14.49 5.51 -14.69
C MET A 31 -14.23 4.53 -15.85
N SER A 32 -15.27 3.81 -16.30
CA SER A 32 -15.23 2.84 -17.40
C SER A 32 -16.01 3.35 -18.60
N GLY A 33 -15.79 2.76 -19.79
CA GLY A 33 -16.52 3.13 -21.01
C GLY A 33 -18.05 2.97 -20.91
N HIS A 34 -18.54 2.29 -19.87
CA HIS A 34 -19.96 2.06 -19.58
C HIS A 34 -20.43 3.02 -18.47
N ARG A 35 -20.42 4.33 -18.74
CA ARG A 35 -20.83 5.38 -17.79
C ARG A 35 -22.24 5.13 -17.26
N GLY A 36 -22.39 5.20 -15.93
CA GLY A 36 -23.69 5.31 -15.26
C GLY A 36 -24.39 4.01 -14.86
N LYS A 37 -23.78 2.83 -15.08
CA LYS A 37 -24.33 1.56 -14.61
C LYS A 37 -23.48 1.01 -13.45
N TRP A 38 -24.14 0.60 -12.38
CA TRP A 38 -23.54 -0.24 -11.34
C TRP A 38 -23.30 -1.60 -11.96
N ASP A 39 -22.03 -1.95 -12.20
CA ASP A 39 -21.66 -3.21 -12.84
C ASP A 39 -20.84 -4.05 -11.86
N MET A 40 -21.37 -5.23 -11.53
CA MET A 40 -20.72 -6.22 -10.67
C MET A 40 -19.74 -7.12 -11.45
N SER A 41 -19.59 -6.89 -12.76
CA SER A 41 -18.73 -7.67 -13.64
C SER A 41 -17.25 -7.36 -13.43
N VAL A 42 -16.41 -8.40 -13.47
CA VAL A 42 -14.94 -8.32 -13.45
C VAL A 42 -14.39 -7.45 -14.61
N ARG A 43 -15.20 -7.19 -15.64
CA ARG A 43 -14.86 -6.35 -16.81
C ARG A 43 -15.26 -4.87 -16.65
N GLY A 44 -15.88 -4.52 -15.52
CA GLY A 44 -16.53 -3.24 -15.29
C GLY A 44 -15.56 -2.06 -15.11
N ASP A 45 -14.39 -2.23 -14.50
CA ASP A 45 -13.38 -1.18 -14.29
C ASP A 45 -12.02 -1.56 -14.92
N TYR A 46 -11.78 -1.14 -16.17
CA TYR A 46 -10.50 -1.31 -16.85
C TYR A 46 -9.33 -0.53 -16.21
N LEU A 47 -9.60 0.33 -15.21
CA LEU A 47 -8.58 1.05 -14.45
C LEU A 47 -8.15 0.31 -13.17
N TRP A 48 -8.81 -0.78 -12.80
CA TRP A 48 -8.39 -1.63 -11.68
C TRP A 48 -7.31 -2.60 -12.12
N THR A 49 -6.08 -2.10 -12.25
CA THR A 49 -4.93 -2.91 -12.66
C THR A 49 -3.72 -2.58 -11.80
N THR A 50 -2.76 -3.51 -11.71
CA THR A 50 -1.48 -3.29 -11.02
C THR A 50 -0.59 -2.25 -11.72
N ARG A 51 -0.96 -1.81 -12.93
CA ARG A 51 -0.20 -0.87 -13.78
C ARG A 51 1.29 -1.21 -13.82
N SER A 52 1.61 -2.47 -14.11
CA SER A 52 2.99 -2.95 -14.16
C SER A 52 3.81 -2.23 -15.24
N THR A 53 4.93 -1.61 -14.85
CA THR A 53 5.89 -0.95 -15.77
C THR A 53 7.14 -1.78 -16.05
N GLY A 54 7.20 -3.01 -15.51
CA GLY A 54 8.33 -3.93 -15.61
C GLY A 54 8.73 -4.36 -17.01
N PHE A 55 7.81 -4.25 -17.98
CA PHE A 55 8.04 -4.63 -19.37
C PHE A 55 8.98 -3.66 -20.12
N PHE A 56 9.15 -2.42 -19.66
CA PHE A 56 9.91 -1.38 -20.36
C PHE A 56 11.43 -1.39 -20.09
N GLY A 57 12.06 -2.58 -20.06
CA GLY A 57 13.52 -2.72 -20.22
C GLY A 57 14.42 -2.19 -19.10
N ARG A 58 13.91 -2.01 -17.88
CA ARG A 58 14.74 -1.53 -16.75
C ARG A 58 15.36 -2.71 -15.99
N ALA A 59 16.67 -2.87 -16.11
CA ALA A 59 17.44 -3.92 -15.42
C ALA A 59 17.26 -3.90 -13.88
N SER A 60 16.91 -2.75 -13.30
CA SER A 60 16.74 -2.59 -11.85
C SER A 60 15.34 -2.85 -11.31
N ILE A 61 14.33 -3.13 -12.16
CA ILE A 61 12.95 -3.32 -11.66
C ILE A 61 12.79 -4.60 -10.85
N GLY A 62 13.48 -5.69 -11.22
CA GLY A 62 13.37 -6.97 -10.51
C GLY A 62 13.73 -6.84 -9.01
N PRO A 63 14.96 -6.39 -8.69
CA PRO A 63 15.37 -6.17 -7.30
C PRO A 63 14.52 -5.11 -6.58
N ALA A 64 14.20 -3.99 -7.24
CA ALA A 64 13.40 -2.93 -6.64
C ALA A 64 11.99 -3.41 -6.26
N SER A 65 11.32 -4.11 -7.17
CA SER A 65 9.99 -4.66 -6.94
C SER A 65 10.00 -5.70 -5.82
N LEU A 66 10.97 -6.61 -5.82
CA LEU A 66 11.06 -7.66 -4.80
C LEU A 66 11.27 -7.06 -3.41
N CYS A 67 12.21 -6.13 -3.26
CA CYS A 67 12.48 -5.44 -1.99
C CYS A 67 11.27 -4.60 -1.53
N LEU A 68 10.57 -3.92 -2.45
CA LEU A 68 9.36 -3.17 -2.12
C LEU A 68 8.23 -4.07 -1.62
N HIS A 69 7.91 -5.14 -2.34
CA HIS A 69 6.78 -6.01 -1.99
C HIS A 69 7.05 -6.77 -0.69
N TRP A 70 8.22 -7.39 -0.54
CA TRP A 70 8.54 -8.11 0.69
C TRP A 70 8.72 -7.15 1.87
N GLY A 71 9.35 -6.00 1.66
CA GLY A 71 9.45 -4.96 2.69
C GLY A 71 8.07 -4.51 3.17
N LEU A 72 7.13 -4.23 2.25
CA LEU A 72 5.77 -3.80 2.59
C LEU A 72 4.96 -4.91 3.26
N ILE A 73 5.03 -6.15 2.77
CA ILE A 73 4.33 -7.30 3.35
C ILE A 73 4.80 -7.53 4.79
N ILE A 74 6.11 -7.59 5.03
CA ILE A 74 6.65 -7.81 6.37
C ILE A 74 6.32 -6.63 7.28
N LEU A 75 6.42 -5.38 6.79
CA LEU A 75 6.01 -4.20 7.55
C LEU A 75 4.53 -4.28 7.96
N PHE A 76 3.64 -4.65 7.04
CA PHE A 76 2.21 -4.77 7.32
C PHE A 76 1.94 -5.78 8.44
N PHE A 77 2.50 -6.99 8.34
CA PHE A 77 2.32 -8.02 9.37
C PHE A 77 3.01 -7.66 10.70
N ALA A 78 4.18 -7.00 10.65
CA ALA A 78 4.84 -6.51 11.86
C ALA A 78 3.96 -5.48 12.56
N HIS A 79 3.34 -4.53 11.84
CA HIS A 79 2.43 -3.55 12.43
C HIS A 79 1.19 -4.19 13.04
N LEU A 80 0.60 -5.20 12.40
CA LEU A 80 -0.50 -5.97 12.96
C LEU A 80 -0.08 -6.67 14.26
N ALA A 81 1.07 -7.35 14.25
CA ALA A 81 1.61 -8.01 15.44
C ALA A 81 1.94 -7.01 16.56
N GLY A 82 2.50 -5.84 16.24
CA GLY A 82 2.79 -4.79 17.21
C GLY A 82 1.55 -4.15 17.81
N PHE A 83 0.51 -3.90 16.99
CA PHE A 83 -0.77 -3.37 17.45
C PHE A 83 -1.47 -4.34 18.40
N ILE A 84 -1.57 -5.62 18.02
CA ILE A 84 -2.14 -6.68 18.86
C ILE A 84 -1.27 -6.87 20.11
N GLY A 85 0.05 -7.00 19.95
CA GLY A 85 0.98 -7.21 21.05
C GLY A 85 0.97 -6.10 22.09
N GLY A 86 0.87 -4.84 21.65
CA GLY A 86 0.72 -3.69 22.54
C GLY A 86 -0.63 -3.69 23.27
N ALA A 87 -1.73 -4.01 22.59
CA ALA A 87 -3.07 -4.05 23.19
C ALA A 87 -3.21 -5.16 24.26
N TYR A 88 -2.62 -6.33 24.04
CA TYR A 88 -2.66 -7.47 24.96
C TYR A 88 -1.46 -7.55 25.91
N ASN A 89 -0.58 -6.54 25.91
CA ASN A 89 0.63 -6.49 26.72
C ASN A 89 1.52 -7.74 26.59
N LEU A 90 1.81 -8.14 25.35
CA LEU A 90 2.65 -9.28 24.98
C LEU A 90 4.05 -8.78 24.56
N PRO A 91 5.05 -8.75 25.47
CA PRO A 91 6.34 -8.11 25.19
C PRO A 91 7.07 -8.74 24.01
N ALA A 92 6.99 -10.07 23.85
CA ALA A 92 7.62 -10.78 22.75
C ALA A 92 7.09 -10.34 21.36
N TRP A 93 5.80 -9.99 21.26
CA TRP A 93 5.21 -9.52 20.00
C TRP A 93 5.62 -8.08 19.68
N VAL A 94 5.79 -7.25 20.71
CA VAL A 94 6.33 -5.90 20.58
C VAL A 94 7.80 -5.94 20.18
N ASP A 95 8.59 -6.85 20.76
CA ASP A 95 9.98 -7.09 20.35
C ASP A 95 10.08 -7.58 18.91
N PHE A 96 9.20 -8.50 18.51
CA PHE A 96 9.10 -8.92 17.11
C PHE A 96 8.79 -7.74 16.20
N PHE A 97 7.79 -6.93 16.52
CA PHE A 97 7.46 -5.71 15.76
C PHE A 97 8.68 -4.79 15.62
N ARG A 98 9.42 -4.56 16.72
CA ARG A 98 10.60 -3.70 16.71
C ARG A 98 11.66 -4.18 15.71
N TRP A 99 12.02 -5.47 15.77
CA TRP A 99 13.11 -6.00 14.93
C TRP A 99 12.66 -6.31 13.50
N ALA A 100 11.53 -6.99 13.34
CA ALA A 100 10.98 -7.30 12.03
C ALA A 100 10.56 -6.03 11.29
N GLY A 101 9.96 -5.07 11.99
CA GLY A 101 9.57 -3.77 11.44
C GLY A 101 10.79 -2.94 11.02
N LEU A 102 11.87 -2.91 11.81
CA LEU A 102 13.10 -2.21 11.44
C LEU A 102 13.76 -2.85 10.21
N GLY A 103 13.92 -4.18 10.20
CA GLY A 103 14.50 -4.89 9.06
C GLY A 103 13.69 -4.71 7.78
N ALA A 104 12.36 -4.83 7.87
CA ALA A 104 11.46 -4.63 6.74
C ALA A 104 11.41 -3.17 6.28
N GLY A 105 11.53 -2.21 7.20
CA GLY A 105 11.64 -0.77 6.90
C GLY A 105 12.87 -0.45 6.08
N ILE A 106 14.02 -1.01 6.45
CA ILE A 106 15.27 -0.85 5.68
C ILE A 106 15.12 -1.46 4.29
N LEU A 107 14.57 -2.68 4.19
CA LEU A 107 14.33 -3.37 2.92
C LEU A 107 13.38 -2.57 2.00
N PHE A 108 12.31 -2.01 2.58
CA PHE A 108 11.35 -1.17 1.88
C PHE A 108 11.97 0.14 1.38
N LEU A 109 12.73 0.85 2.24
CA LEU A 109 13.43 2.08 1.86
C LEU A 109 14.45 1.82 0.74
N TYR A 110 15.20 0.72 0.83
CA TYR A 110 16.09 0.29 -0.24
C TYR A 110 15.31 0.10 -1.56
N GLY A 111 14.17 -0.60 -1.52
CA GLY A 111 13.29 -0.77 -2.67
C GLY A 111 12.80 0.56 -3.27
N ILE A 112 12.39 1.53 -2.43
CA ILE A 112 11.96 2.87 -2.87
C ILE A 112 13.08 3.58 -3.62
N VAL A 113 14.28 3.64 -3.04
CA VAL A 113 15.42 4.35 -3.63
C VAL A 113 15.71 3.83 -5.03
N TRP A 114 15.66 2.51 -5.22
CA TRP A 114 15.84 1.91 -6.53
C TRP A 114 14.68 2.16 -7.49
N ALA A 115 13.43 2.09 -7.02
CA ALA A 115 12.26 2.36 -7.84
C ALA A 115 12.23 3.80 -8.37
N LEU A 116 12.62 4.77 -7.53
CA LEU A 116 12.72 6.19 -7.92
C LEU A 116 13.92 6.44 -8.84
N ARG A 117 15.08 5.84 -8.57
CA ARG A 117 16.30 6.01 -9.39
C ARG A 117 16.16 5.38 -10.78
N GLY A 118 15.45 4.26 -10.91
CA GLY A 118 15.15 3.66 -12.21
C GLY A 118 14.40 4.61 -13.16
N GLY A 119 13.76 5.67 -12.63
CA GLY A 119 13.04 6.70 -13.37
C GLY A 119 13.89 7.61 -14.27
N SER A 120 15.18 7.79 -13.97
CA SER A 120 15.98 8.87 -14.57
C SER A 120 16.90 8.46 -15.72
N SER A 121 17.01 7.18 -16.05
CA SER A 121 17.99 6.70 -17.02
C SER A 121 17.53 6.63 -18.48
N SER A 122 16.32 7.11 -18.84
CA SER A 122 15.84 7.10 -20.25
C SER A 122 16.19 8.36 -21.05
N ARG A 123 17.30 9.01 -20.73
CA ARG A 123 17.93 10.03 -21.60
C ARG A 123 19.31 9.55 -22.06
N ARG A 124 19.35 8.49 -22.88
CA ARG A 124 20.37 8.27 -23.89
C ARG A 124 19.73 7.46 -25.02
#